data_AF-A0A1C2IK35-F1
#
_entry.id   AF-A0A1C2IK35-F1
#
_cell.length_a   1.000
_cell.length_b   1.000
_cell.length_c   1.000
_cell.angle_alpha   90.00
_cell.angle_beta   90.00
_cell.angle_gamma   90.00
#
_symmetry.space_group_name_H-M   'P 1'
#
loop_
_entity.id
_entity.type
_entity.pdbx_description
1 polymer ?
#
loop_
_entity_poly.entity_id
_entity_poly.type
_entity_poly.pdbx_seq_one_letter_code
_entity_poly.pdbx_strand_id
1 'polypeptide(L)'
;MDIALEQALRRDYPALYSHYRENHFWCEDGWYPLLCALSQTLEIYGQGHGIRIHVHEVKQKFGTMRYYYGYDGVLTDRQKHALF
;
A
#
# COMPACT_ATOMS: atom_id res chain seq x y z
N MET A 1 -6.39 -4.29 16.61
CA MET A 1 -6.67 -3.56 15.35
C MET A 1 -6.41 -2.11 15.66
N ASP A 2 -5.30 -1.56 15.15
CA ASP A 2 -4.97 -0.16 15.41
C ASP A 2 -5.65 0.72 14.36
N ILE A 3 -6.74 1.36 14.78
CA ILE A 3 -7.59 2.19 13.92
C ILE A 3 -6.84 3.48 13.51
N ALA A 4 -5.86 3.92 14.30
CA ALA A 4 -5.14 5.18 14.04
C ALA A 4 -4.21 5.09 12.83
N LEU A 5 -3.45 4.00 12.72
CA LEU A 5 -2.56 3.73 11.58
C LEU A 5 -3.32 3.71 10.24
N GLU A 6 -4.40 2.95 10.20
CA GLU A 6 -5.24 2.79 9.00
C GLU A 6 -5.83 4.14 8.57
N GLN A 7 -6.33 4.93 9.52
CA GLN A 7 -6.88 6.25 9.25
C GLN A 7 -5.82 7.23 8.74
N ALA A 8 -4.62 7.21 9.32
CA ALA A 8 -3.52 8.08 8.87
C ALA A 8 -3.13 7.78 7.42
N LEU A 9 -2.92 6.50 7.08
CA LEU A 9 -2.57 6.09 5.71
C LEU A 9 -3.66 6.46 4.70
N ARG A 10 -4.94 6.37 5.07
CA ARG A 10 -6.05 6.80 4.21
C ARG A 10 -6.10 8.30 3.98
N ARG A 11 -5.86 9.08 5.02
CA ARG A 11 -5.83 10.54 4.92
C ARG A 11 -4.69 10.98 4.01
N ASP A 12 -3.53 10.35 4.16
CA ASP A 12 -2.31 10.78 3.49
C ASP A 12 -2.19 10.23 2.06
N TYR A 13 -2.72 9.01 1.80
CA TYR A 13 -2.64 8.34 0.49
C TYR A 13 -4.02 7.78 0.03
N PRO A 14 -5.03 8.63 -0.16
CA PRO A 14 -6.42 8.19 -0.36
C PRO A 14 -6.62 7.35 -1.63
N ALA A 15 -5.88 7.62 -2.71
CA ALA A 15 -5.97 6.85 -3.95
C ALA A 15 -5.42 5.43 -3.80
N LEU A 16 -4.35 5.28 -3.03
CA LEU A 16 -3.68 4.01 -2.78
C LEU A 16 -4.52 3.12 -1.85
N TYR A 17 -5.16 3.71 -0.84
CA TYR A 17 -5.98 2.99 0.15
C TYR A 17 -7.49 3.10 -0.12
N SER A 18 -7.91 3.37 -1.37
CA SER A 18 -9.32 3.53 -1.74
C SER A 18 -10.11 2.21 -1.80
N HIS A 19 -9.44 1.08 -2.08
CA HIS A 19 -10.05 -0.23 -2.25
C HIS A 19 -10.04 -1.01 -0.94
N TYR A 20 -10.93 -0.66 -0.01
CA TYR A 20 -10.97 -1.30 1.29
C TYR A 20 -12.27 -2.09 1.52
N ARG A 21 -12.11 -3.30 2.06
CA ARG A 21 -13.14 -4.02 2.83
C ARG A 21 -12.72 -3.99 4.30
N GLU A 22 -13.67 -3.80 5.21
CA GLU A 22 -13.45 -3.83 6.65
C GLU A 22 -12.62 -5.05 7.08
N ASN A 23 -11.61 -4.83 7.93
CA ASN A 23 -10.69 -5.81 8.54
C ASN A 23 -9.44 -6.22 7.73
N HIS A 24 -8.84 -5.34 6.93
CA HIS A 24 -7.64 -5.68 6.15
C HIS A 24 -6.32 -5.07 6.67
N PHE A 25 -6.33 -4.36 7.80
CA PHE A 25 -5.10 -3.82 8.44
C PHE A 25 -4.86 -4.44 9.81
N TRP A 26 -3.80 -5.27 9.88
CA TRP A 26 -3.45 -6.07 11.05
C TRP A 26 -1.98 -5.83 11.39
N CYS A 27 -1.62 -4.57 11.63
CA CYS A 27 -0.27 -4.15 11.96
C CYS A 27 -0.30 -3.23 13.18
N GLU A 28 0.76 -3.30 13.98
CA GLU A 28 1.01 -2.37 15.07
C GLU A 28 1.64 -1.06 14.52
N ASP A 29 1.49 0.03 15.28
CA ASP A 29 1.98 1.37 14.89
C ASP A 29 3.49 1.44 14.60
N GLY A 30 4.28 0.49 15.11
CA GLY A 30 5.72 0.41 14.84
C GLY A 30 6.07 0.27 13.34
N TRP A 31 5.12 -0.16 12.51
CA TRP A 31 5.28 -0.25 11.05
C TRP A 31 4.99 1.06 10.31
N TYR A 32 4.42 2.07 10.98
CA TYR A 32 3.96 3.30 10.33
C TYR A 32 5.03 4.00 9.48
N PRO A 33 6.27 4.22 9.96
CA PRO A 33 7.27 4.92 9.14
C PRO A 33 7.62 4.16 7.86
N LEU A 34 7.68 2.83 7.93
CA LEU A 34 7.96 1.98 6.79
C LEU A 34 6.79 1.99 5.80
N LEU A 35 5.56 1.91 6.31
CA LEU A 35 4.36 1.99 5.49
C LEU A 35 4.27 3.33 4.78
N CYS A 36 4.48 4.45 5.47
CA CYS A 36 4.52 5.77 4.85
C CYS A 36 5.55 5.88 3.72
N ALA A 37 6.78 5.43 3.95
CA ALA A 37 7.83 5.47 2.92
C ALA A 37 7.47 4.61 1.69
N LEU A 38 6.88 3.43 1.92
CA LEU A 38 6.41 2.56 0.86
C LEU A 38 5.24 3.20 0.09
N SER A 39 4.24 3.74 0.80
CA SER A 39 3.09 4.42 0.19
C SER A 39 3.52 5.58 -0.70
N GLN A 40 4.43 6.41 -0.22
CA GLN A 40 4.97 7.54 -0.99
C GLN A 40 5.69 7.05 -2.26
N THR A 41 6.49 6.00 -2.15
CA THR A 41 7.21 5.42 -3.30
C THR A 41 6.23 4.89 -4.35
N LEU A 42 5.20 4.15 -3.92
CA LEU A 42 4.18 3.62 -4.81
C LEU A 42 3.33 4.72 -5.46
N GLU A 43 3.02 5.78 -4.72
CA GLU A 43 2.28 6.92 -5.27
C GLU A 43 3.08 7.65 -6.35
N ILE A 44 4.34 7.98 -6.07
CA ILE A 44 5.24 8.61 -7.05
C ILE A 44 5.39 7.73 -8.30
N TYR A 45 5.60 6.43 -8.10
CA TYR A 45 5.74 5.49 -9.22
C TYR A 45 4.45 5.39 -10.04
N GLY A 46 3.30 5.26 -9.38
CA GLY A 46 2.00 5.20 -10.03
C GLY A 46 1.72 6.45 -10.86
N GLN A 47 1.95 7.63 -10.28
CA GLN A 47 1.78 8.91 -10.98
C GLN A 47 2.75 9.04 -12.17
N GLY A 48 4.03 8.73 -11.98
CA GLY A 48 5.06 8.84 -13.01
C GLY A 48 4.85 7.91 -14.21
N HIS A 49 4.08 6.84 -14.04
CA HIS A 49 3.82 5.83 -15.07
C HIS A 49 2.36 5.73 -15.50
N GLY A 50 1.47 6.57 -14.96
CA GLY A 50 0.03 6.50 -15.24
C GLY A 50 -0.62 5.19 -14.78
N ILE A 51 -0.07 4.55 -13.74
CA ILE A 51 -0.56 3.29 -13.18
C ILE A 51 -1.34 3.62 -11.91
N ARG A 52 -2.58 3.11 -11.82
CA ARG A 52 -3.33 3.19 -10.57
C ARG A 52 -3.00 1.98 -9.71
N ILE A 53 -2.17 2.18 -8.69
CA ILE A 53 -1.85 1.18 -7.67
C ILE A 53 -2.88 1.28 -6.55
N HIS A 54 -3.31 0.14 -6.02
CA HIS A 54 -4.22 0.09 -4.89
C HIS A 54 -3.79 -1.00 -3.90
N VAL A 55 -3.97 -0.73 -2.61
CA VAL A 55 -3.63 -1.67 -1.54
C VAL A 55 -4.86 -2.47 -1.17
N HIS A 56 -4.69 -3.77 -1.11
CA HIS A 56 -5.73 -4.70 -0.68
C HIS A 56 -5.66 -4.96 0.81
N GLU A 57 -4.46 -5.20 1.33
CA GLU A 57 -4.31 -5.72 2.68
C GLU A 57 -2.90 -5.49 3.22
N VAL A 58 -2.80 -5.17 4.52
CA VAL A 58 -1.54 -5.06 5.23
C VAL A 58 -1.62 -5.87 6.52
N LYS A 59 -0.77 -6.88 6.66
CA LYS A 59 -0.80 -7.84 7.76
C LYS A 59 0.57 -8.02 8.39
N GLN A 60 0.61 -8.13 9.70
CA GLN A 60 1.78 -8.62 10.42
C GLN A 60 1.61 -10.12 10.71
N LYS A 61 2.64 -10.91 10.42
CA LYS A 61 2.70 -12.34 10.78
C LYS A 61 4.12 -12.72 11.16
N PHE A 62 4.30 -13.28 12.36
CA PHE A 62 5.60 -13.73 12.89
C PHE A 62 6.70 -12.64 12.81
N GLY A 63 6.37 -11.40 13.18
CA GLY A 63 7.32 -10.27 13.12
C GLY A 63 7.63 -9.74 11.72
N THR A 64 6.98 -10.28 10.68
CA THR A 64 7.12 -9.80 9.30
C THR A 64 5.87 -9.08 8.83
N MET A 65 6.05 -8.04 8.02
CA MET A 65 4.95 -7.34 7.36
C MET A 65 4.68 -7.98 6.00
N ARG A 66 3.41 -8.20 5.69
CA ARG A 66 2.90 -8.65 4.40
C ARG A 66 2.04 -7.54 3.82
N TYR A 67 2.46 -7.04 2.66
CA TYR A 67 1.85 -5.92 1.98
C TYR A 67 1.29 -6.39 0.64
N TYR A 68 -0.04 -6.48 0.56
CA TYR A 68 -0.75 -6.95 -0.62
C TYR A 68 -1.30 -5.76 -1.40
N TYR A 69 -0.87 -5.62 -2.64
CA TYR A 69 -1.29 -4.55 -3.53
C TYR A 69 -1.62 -5.11 -4.92
N GLY A 70 -2.41 -4.34 -5.65
CA GLY A 70 -2.76 -4.56 -7.04
C GLY A 70 -2.59 -3.27 -7.84
N TYR A 71 -2.84 -3.35 -9.14
CA TYR A 71 -2.82 -2.21 -10.03
C TYR A 71 -3.82 -2.39 -11.17
N ASP A 72 -4.30 -1.28 -11.71
CA ASP A 72 -5.20 -1.29 -12.86
C ASP A 72 -4.40 -1.26 -14.17
N GLY A 73 -4.83 -2.08 -15.13
CA GLY A 73 -4.26 -2.12 -16.48
C GLY A 73 -3.17 -3.18 -16.68
N VAL A 74 -2.60 -3.20 -17.90
CA VAL A 74 -1.52 -4.12 -18.27
C VAL A 74 -0.19 -3.39 -18.12
N LEU A 75 0.64 -3.83 -17.17
CA LEU A 75 2.01 -3.34 -17.05
C LEU A 75 2.89 -3.89 -18.17
N THR A 76 3.77 -3.04 -18.68
CA THR A 76 4.90 -3.50 -19.50
C THR A 76 5.85 -4.35 -18.65
N ASP A 77 6.63 -5.24 -19.27
CA ASP A 77 7.57 -6.08 -18.52
C ASP A 77 8.63 -5.27 -17.76
N ARG A 78 8.98 -4.10 -18.29
CA ARG A 78 9.83 -3.12 -17.60
C ARG A 78 9.18 -2.59 -16.33
N GLN A 79 7.90 -2.26 -16.37
CA GLN A 79 7.17 -1.78 -15.20
C GLN A 79 6.91 -2.87 -14.17
N LYS A 80 6.78 -4.14 -14.60
CA LYS A 80 6.71 -5.28 -13.68
C LYS A 80 8.02 -5.44 -12.91
N HIS A 81 9.17 -5.42 -13.59
CA HIS A 81 10.48 -5.55 -12.92
C HIS A 81 10.81 -4.39 -11.97
N ALA A 82 10.26 -3.20 -12.16
CA ALA A 82 10.51 -2.08 -11.25
C ALA A 82 9.68 -2.16 -9.96
N LEU A 83 8.63 -2.99 -9.94
CA LEU A 83 7.77 -3.22 -8.76
C LEU A 83 8.22 -4.45 -7.94
N PHE A 84 9.25 -5.20 -8.39
CA PHE A 84 9.77 -6.43 -7.77
C PHE A 84 11.30 -6.54 -7.84
#